data_AF-A0A1G2TRB2-F1
#
_entry.id   AF-A0A1G2TRB2-F1
#
_cell.length_a   1.000
_cell.length_b   1.000
_cell.length_c   1.000
_cell.angle_alpha   90.00
_cell.angle_beta   90.00
_cell.angle_gamma   90.00
#
_symmetry.space_group_name_H-M   'P 1'
#
loop_
_entity.id
_entity.type
_entity.pdbx_description
1 polymer ?
#
loop_
_entity_poly.entity_id
_entity_poly.type
_entity_poly.pdbx_seq_one_letter_code
_entity_poly.pdbx_strand_id
1 'polypeptide(L)'
;MKITTTLFIVGLIMSPVIGLAQTSNAPVLPPTNITFPQTTAISPSPMPIKCGVNTFVVNNECGASAFKSAYVQCHDGYETTLGDATSCKSSETWQQYAKEVCVNRCSTGKEPNIIPKPLPQPLPAPKPISICYISDNLMQEYDRLILELQESESDKIRAEEITKKIIALKQEIAKQQKECANIPQPTTTSKPVPLAPPIAINKPIAVSINRCNEVTQWENKIVYYKKLNGLDDADLKKEGFARDEIEKILQDLSLGLEKVKTQCSNQSGTITAPGVAISGSVSVAEIVKPVVVESGQEISAYYKTKLEETTSAKGGEKQIEELKILRNEIDGLISNLIKSRKELEVSELNTLVNEVKVSKGEIKADNIAVKTTEKRMLVNIGDRPVSIEPTLSQVLIRDKGLEVKTNAVTIKENVLSVGGVEVKMSASEVTEKLNLAPKSVELKEENAKAVYDMKIEERRKLFGFIPFNIQKIVAADAANGNVLTERLPWYSFLTTK
;
A
#
# COMPACT_ATOMS: atom_id res chain seq x y z
N MET A 1 -27.74 -46.33 -23.95
CA MET A 1 -26.49 -45.91 -24.61
C MET A 1 -26.82 -45.40 -26.01
N LYS A 2 -26.84 -44.07 -26.20
CA LYS A 2 -26.98 -43.45 -27.52
C LYS A 2 -25.82 -42.46 -27.65
N ILE A 3 -24.95 -42.70 -28.62
CA ILE A 3 -23.79 -41.86 -28.93
C ILE A 3 -24.25 -40.89 -30.01
N THR A 4 -24.25 -39.60 -29.70
CA THR A 4 -24.61 -38.53 -30.63
C THR A 4 -23.32 -37.85 -31.08
N THR A 5 -22.88 -38.18 -32.29
CA THR A 5 -21.70 -37.60 -32.94
C THR A 5 -22.06 -36.22 -33.47
N THR A 6 -21.43 -35.18 -32.94
CA THR A 6 -21.62 -33.79 -33.40
C THR A 6 -20.41 -33.37 -34.24
N LEU A 7 -20.65 -33.12 -35.52
CA LEU A 7 -19.65 -32.70 -36.52
C LEU A 7 -19.55 -31.17 -36.50
N PHE A 8 -18.38 -30.61 -36.15
CA PHE A 8 -18.11 -29.17 -36.22
C PHE A 8 -17.44 -28.81 -37.55
N ILE A 9 -18.10 -27.94 -38.33
CA ILE A 9 -17.58 -27.35 -39.56
C ILE A 9 -16.82 -26.07 -39.18
N VAL A 10 -15.53 -26.02 -39.50
CA VAL A 10 -14.67 -24.84 -39.34
C VAL A 10 -14.79 -23.97 -40.61
N GLY A 11 -15.42 -22.81 -40.47
CA GLY A 11 -15.45 -21.77 -41.50
C GLY A 11 -14.27 -20.81 -41.34
N LEU A 12 -13.34 -20.86 -42.29
CA LEU A 12 -12.22 -19.92 -42.43
C LEU A 12 -12.73 -18.64 -43.12
N ILE A 13 -12.69 -17.50 -42.43
CA ILE A 13 -12.91 -16.17 -43.03
C ILE A 13 -11.57 -15.43 -43.04
N MET A 14 -11.02 -15.23 -44.24
CA MET A 14 -9.89 -14.35 -44.49
C MET A 14 -10.42 -12.95 -44.83
N SER A 15 -9.86 -11.90 -44.22
CA SER A 15 -10.07 -10.50 -44.62
C SER A 15 -8.71 -9.80 -44.73
N PRO A 16 -8.45 -8.99 -45.77
CA PRO A 16 -7.22 -8.22 -45.87
C PRO A 16 -7.41 -6.82 -45.28
N VAL A 17 -6.45 -6.38 -44.46
CA VAL A 17 -6.29 -4.98 -44.07
C VAL A 17 -4.99 -4.46 -44.67
N ILE A 18 -5.10 -3.51 -45.58
CA ILE A 18 -4.00 -2.73 -46.15
C ILE A 18 -3.87 -1.47 -45.28
N GLY A 19 -2.72 -1.31 -44.62
CA GLY A 19 -2.36 -0.11 -43.86
C GLY A 19 -0.98 0.40 -44.30
N LEU A 20 -0.95 1.60 -44.87
CA LEU A 20 0.23 2.35 -45.29
C LEU A 20 1.09 2.75 -44.07
N ALA A 21 2.39 2.43 -44.12
CA ALA A 21 3.36 2.89 -43.14
C ALA A 21 4.15 4.10 -43.67
N GLN A 22 4.13 5.20 -42.92
CA GLN A 22 5.04 6.34 -43.07
C GLN A 22 6.41 5.99 -42.48
N THR A 23 7.47 6.33 -43.20
CA THR A 23 8.87 6.17 -42.80
C THR A 23 9.38 7.46 -42.16
N SER A 24 9.95 7.36 -40.96
CA SER A 24 10.69 8.43 -40.29
C SER A 24 12.16 8.01 -40.20
N ASN A 25 13.05 8.80 -40.79
CA ASN A 25 14.49 8.61 -40.75
C ASN A 25 15.07 9.40 -39.57
N ALA A 26 15.75 8.72 -38.64
CA ALA A 26 16.59 9.35 -37.63
C ALA A 26 18.09 9.18 -37.98
N PRO A 27 18.92 10.22 -37.85
CA PRO A 27 20.34 10.18 -38.22
C PRO A 27 21.23 9.57 -37.13
N VAL A 28 22.32 8.95 -37.60
CA VAL A 28 23.38 8.28 -36.84
C VAL A 28 24.31 9.30 -36.17
N LEU A 29 24.60 9.12 -34.87
CA LEU A 29 25.60 9.87 -34.12
C LEU A 29 26.96 9.14 -34.10
N PRO A 30 28.11 9.85 -34.18
CA PRO A 30 29.44 9.26 -34.14
C PRO A 30 29.93 8.99 -32.70
N PRO A 31 30.99 8.15 -32.52
CA PRO A 31 31.43 7.68 -31.22
C PRO A 31 32.21 8.73 -30.42
N THR A 32 31.85 8.87 -29.14
CA THR A 32 32.52 9.75 -28.17
C THR A 32 33.67 9.01 -27.48
N ASN A 33 34.89 9.49 -27.66
CA ASN A 33 36.07 9.05 -26.92
C ASN A 33 36.05 9.63 -25.50
N ILE A 34 36.10 8.76 -24.48
CA ILE A 34 36.14 9.15 -23.07
C ILE A 34 37.60 9.33 -22.64
N THR A 35 37.98 10.57 -22.33
CA THR A 35 39.25 10.90 -21.66
C THR A 35 38.92 11.28 -20.21
N PHE A 36 39.58 10.62 -19.24
CA PHE A 36 39.43 10.91 -17.81
C PHE A 36 40.09 12.25 -17.44
N PRO A 37 39.41 13.14 -16.68
CA PRO A 37 40.04 14.37 -16.21
C PRO A 37 40.86 14.15 -14.94
N GLN A 38 42.05 14.75 -14.92
CA GLN A 38 42.90 14.89 -13.73
C GLN A 38 42.33 15.96 -12.78
N THR A 39 42.23 15.59 -11.50
CA THR A 39 41.81 16.48 -10.41
C THR A 39 42.87 17.53 -10.12
N THR A 40 42.60 18.78 -10.53
CA THR A 40 43.31 19.96 -10.03
C THR A 40 42.49 20.59 -8.90
N ALA A 41 43.16 21.00 -7.81
CA ALA A 41 42.53 21.68 -6.69
C ALA A 41 42.04 23.07 -7.13
N ILE A 42 40.71 23.24 -7.17
CA ILE A 42 40.04 24.47 -7.60
C ILE A 42 39.82 25.36 -6.37
N SER A 43 40.34 26.59 -6.45
CA SER A 43 40.03 27.72 -5.57
C SER A 43 38.52 27.96 -5.53
N PRO A 44 37.89 28.20 -4.36
CA PRO A 44 36.43 28.26 -4.24
C PRO A 44 35.85 29.37 -5.12
N SER A 45 35.30 28.99 -6.27
CA SER A 45 34.53 29.87 -7.12
C SER A 45 33.30 30.36 -6.35
N PRO A 46 32.94 31.64 -6.43
CA PRO A 46 31.74 32.16 -5.78
C PRO A 46 30.53 31.33 -6.20
N MET A 47 29.81 30.77 -5.22
CA MET A 47 28.64 29.93 -5.51
C MET A 47 27.62 30.73 -6.32
N PRO A 48 27.01 30.13 -7.36
CA PRO A 48 25.99 30.81 -8.15
C PRO A 48 24.81 31.18 -7.26
N ILE A 49 24.37 32.44 -7.34
CA ILE A 49 23.14 32.93 -6.70
C ILE A 49 21.97 32.15 -7.31
N LYS A 50 21.24 31.41 -6.47
CA LYS A 50 20.03 30.66 -6.87
C LYS A 50 18.80 31.40 -6.34
N CYS A 51 17.81 31.58 -7.20
CA CYS A 51 16.56 32.25 -6.87
C CYS A 51 15.38 31.30 -7.02
N GLY A 52 14.34 31.50 -6.23
CA GLY A 52 13.10 30.74 -6.32
C GLY A 52 12.99 29.61 -5.28
N VAL A 53 12.19 28.62 -5.64
CA VAL A 53 11.81 27.49 -4.77
C VAL A 53 12.98 26.51 -4.65
N ASN A 54 13.40 26.25 -3.41
CA ASN A 54 14.39 25.23 -3.08
C ASN A 54 13.72 23.87 -2.85
N THR A 55 12.68 23.84 -2.02
CA THR A 55 11.95 22.62 -1.63
C THR A 55 10.45 22.86 -1.75
N PHE A 56 9.72 21.87 -2.28
CA PHE A 56 8.26 21.92 -2.46
C PHE A 56 7.66 20.56 -2.15
N VAL A 57 6.66 20.52 -1.26
CA VAL A 57 5.94 19.30 -0.88
C VAL A 57 4.45 19.62 -0.76
N VAL A 58 3.61 18.86 -1.46
CA VAL A 58 2.15 18.94 -1.30
C VAL A 58 1.68 17.97 -0.22
N ASN A 59 0.69 18.38 0.57
CA ASN A 59 0.17 17.61 1.71
C ASN A 59 -1.36 17.58 1.68
N ASN A 60 -1.93 16.52 2.26
CA ASN A 60 -3.37 16.30 2.45
C ASN A 60 -4.13 16.20 1.11
N GLU A 61 -4.07 15.05 0.45
CA GLU A 61 -4.80 14.79 -0.80
C GLU A 61 -6.32 14.91 -0.58
N CYS A 62 -7.02 15.59 -1.50
CA CYS A 62 -8.46 15.86 -1.44
C CYS A 62 -9.20 15.35 -2.69
N GLY A 63 -8.59 14.43 -3.45
CA GLY A 63 -9.17 13.76 -4.61
C GLY A 63 -8.72 14.34 -5.96
N ALA A 64 -8.82 13.56 -7.04
CA ALA A 64 -8.47 13.94 -8.42
C ALA A 64 -7.07 14.58 -8.57
N SER A 65 -6.06 14.06 -7.86
CA SER A 65 -4.69 14.60 -7.86
C SER A 65 -4.58 16.05 -7.36
N ALA A 66 -5.48 16.45 -6.45
CA ALA A 66 -5.49 17.74 -5.76
C ALA A 66 -5.14 17.60 -4.28
N PHE A 67 -4.59 18.67 -3.71
CA PHE A 67 -4.05 18.73 -2.35
C PHE A 67 -4.60 19.95 -1.61
N LYS A 68 -4.73 19.85 -0.29
CA LYS A 68 -5.24 20.96 0.53
C LYS A 68 -4.20 22.01 0.87
N SER A 69 -2.93 21.61 0.92
CA SER A 69 -1.86 22.49 1.35
C SER A 69 -0.54 22.14 0.67
N ALA A 70 0.38 23.09 0.63
CA ALA A 70 1.75 22.87 0.16
C ALA A 70 2.76 23.54 1.08
N TYR A 71 3.81 22.82 1.47
CA TYR A 71 4.98 23.37 2.13
C TYR A 71 6.00 23.85 1.09
N VAL A 72 6.53 25.05 1.29
CA VAL A 72 7.47 25.71 0.39
C VAL A 72 8.66 26.23 1.19
N GLN A 73 9.87 25.91 0.72
CA GLN A 73 11.11 26.51 1.20
C GLN A 73 11.81 27.19 0.01
N CYS A 74 12.14 28.48 0.15
CA CYS A 74 12.87 29.25 -0.86
C CYS A 74 14.39 29.15 -0.64
N HIS A 75 15.19 29.52 -1.66
CA HIS A 75 16.66 29.47 -1.57
C HIS A 75 17.31 30.43 -0.55
N ASP A 76 16.56 31.43 -0.05
CA ASP A 76 16.99 32.31 1.05
C ASP A 76 16.74 31.71 2.46
N GLY A 77 16.20 30.49 2.53
CA GLY A 77 15.83 29.82 3.79
C GLY A 77 14.44 30.20 4.31
N TYR A 78 13.67 30.99 3.58
CA TYR A 78 12.29 31.29 3.96
C TYR A 78 11.39 30.07 3.78
N GLU A 79 10.60 29.77 4.81
CA GLU A 79 9.67 28.65 4.82
C GLU A 79 8.24 29.15 5.07
N THR A 80 7.28 28.57 4.34
CA THR A 80 5.86 28.80 4.58
C THR A 80 5.04 27.60 4.15
N THR A 81 3.87 27.45 4.77
CA THR A 81 2.82 26.53 4.32
C THR A 81 1.74 27.36 3.64
N LEU A 82 1.31 26.93 2.46
CA LEU A 82 0.25 27.55 1.66
C LEU A 82 -1.01 26.68 1.75
N GLY A 83 -2.17 27.34 1.81
CA GLY A 83 -3.48 26.69 1.87
C GLY A 83 -4.07 26.55 3.28
N ASP A 84 -5.35 26.18 3.31
CA ASP A 84 -6.13 25.91 4.51
C ASP A 84 -6.95 24.62 4.35
N ALA A 85 -7.74 24.25 5.35
CA ALA A 85 -8.53 23.02 5.34
C ALA A 85 -9.60 22.96 4.22
N THR A 86 -9.93 24.11 3.61
CA THR A 86 -10.95 24.25 2.55
C THR A 86 -10.37 24.36 1.15
N SER A 87 -9.07 24.64 1.05
CA SER A 87 -8.35 24.70 -0.21
C SER A 87 -8.25 23.29 -0.79
N CYS A 88 -8.53 23.10 -2.08
CA CYS A 88 -8.26 21.85 -2.79
C CYS A 88 -7.84 22.20 -4.22
N LYS A 89 -6.54 22.09 -4.50
CA LYS A 89 -5.91 22.56 -5.75
C LYS A 89 -4.92 21.53 -6.27
N SER A 90 -4.73 21.48 -7.59
CA SER A 90 -3.77 20.56 -8.20
C SER A 90 -2.32 20.86 -7.78
N SER A 91 -1.43 19.89 -7.91
CA SER A 91 0.01 20.06 -7.64
C SER A 91 0.60 21.21 -8.47
N GLU A 92 0.19 21.35 -9.73
CA GLU A 92 0.65 22.42 -10.63
C GLU A 92 0.23 23.81 -10.12
N THR A 93 -0.98 23.93 -9.58
CA THR A 93 -1.49 25.18 -9.01
C THR A 93 -0.69 25.55 -7.75
N TRP A 94 -0.41 24.58 -6.88
CA TRP A 94 0.43 24.80 -5.71
C TRP A 94 1.87 25.17 -6.09
N GLN A 95 2.42 24.57 -7.15
CA GLN A 95 3.75 24.90 -7.63
C GLN A 95 3.82 26.33 -8.18
N GLN A 96 2.74 26.84 -8.80
CA GLN A 96 2.64 28.25 -9.21
C GLN A 96 2.66 29.19 -7.99
N TYR A 97 1.85 28.92 -6.97
CA TYR A 97 1.87 29.73 -5.75
C TYR A 97 3.22 29.67 -5.02
N ALA A 98 3.88 28.51 -5.01
CA ALA A 98 5.23 28.38 -4.49
C ALA A 98 6.23 29.27 -5.24
N LYS A 99 6.15 29.30 -6.58
CA LYS A 99 6.98 30.19 -7.42
C LYS A 99 6.70 31.67 -7.13
N GLU A 100 5.44 32.06 -6.99
CA GLU A 100 5.05 33.45 -6.67
C GLU A 100 5.60 33.90 -5.32
N VAL A 101 5.52 33.06 -4.29
CA VAL A 101 6.04 33.36 -2.95
C VAL A 101 7.57 33.47 -2.92
N CYS A 102 8.26 32.69 -3.75
CA CYS A 102 9.72 32.69 -3.83
C CYS A 102 10.31 33.57 -4.96
N VAL A 103 9.50 34.30 -5.74
CA VAL A 103 9.95 34.97 -6.98
C VAL A 103 11.09 35.97 -6.78
N ASN A 104 11.12 36.65 -5.62
CA ASN A 104 12.13 37.64 -5.27
C ASN A 104 13.06 37.17 -4.13
N ARG A 105 13.13 35.86 -3.91
CA ARG A 105 13.92 35.25 -2.83
C ARG A 105 15.10 34.49 -3.42
N CYS A 106 16.29 35.04 -3.22
CA CYS A 106 17.54 34.51 -3.74
C CYS A 106 18.51 34.22 -2.60
N SER A 107 19.33 33.17 -2.75
CA SER A 107 20.44 32.94 -1.84
C SER A 107 21.42 34.11 -1.93
N THR A 108 21.59 34.86 -0.83
CA THR A 108 22.76 35.73 -0.70
C THR A 108 23.95 34.79 -0.60
N GLY A 109 24.96 34.86 -1.47
CA GLY A 109 26.12 33.94 -1.51
C GLY A 109 27.02 33.93 -0.25
N LYS A 110 26.50 34.36 0.89
CA LYS A 110 27.02 34.13 2.24
C LYS A 110 26.26 32.95 2.83
N GLU A 111 27.00 31.90 3.21
CA GLU A 111 26.48 30.75 3.95
C GLU A 111 25.59 31.27 5.10
N PRO A 112 24.29 30.92 5.12
CA PRO A 112 23.38 31.45 6.12
C PRO A 112 23.85 30.99 7.48
N ASN A 113 24.31 31.95 8.29
CA ASN A 113 24.47 31.76 9.71
C ASN A 113 23.05 31.66 10.27
N ILE A 114 22.49 30.44 10.26
CA ILE A 114 21.16 30.13 10.77
C ILE A 114 21.21 30.38 12.28
N ILE A 115 20.95 31.62 12.68
CA ILE A 115 20.55 31.94 14.04
C ILE A 115 19.09 31.48 14.11
N PRO A 116 18.79 30.37 14.81
CA PRO A 116 17.41 29.90 14.91
C PRO A 116 16.58 31.01 15.54
N LYS A 117 15.58 31.50 14.80
CA LYS A 117 14.54 32.37 15.32
C LYS A 117 13.96 31.68 16.56
N PRO A 118 13.81 32.34 17.72
CA PRO A 118 13.20 31.72 18.89
C PRO A 118 11.83 31.20 18.48
N LEU A 119 11.68 29.87 18.46
CA LEU A 119 10.38 29.27 18.27
C LEU A 119 9.44 29.87 19.32
N PRO A 120 8.18 30.17 18.95
CA PRO A 120 7.13 30.38 19.95
C PRO A 120 7.25 29.28 20.99
N GLN A 121 7.39 29.65 22.27
CA GLN A 121 7.52 28.66 23.33
C GLN A 121 6.38 27.64 23.15
N PRO A 122 6.70 26.36 22.94
CA PRO A 122 5.69 25.34 22.78
C PRO A 122 4.79 25.41 24.02
N LEU A 123 3.48 25.51 23.80
CA LEU A 123 2.51 25.17 24.84
C LEU A 123 3.01 23.89 25.52
N PRO A 124 3.01 23.82 26.87
CA PRO A 124 3.58 22.70 27.60
C PRO A 124 3.00 21.41 27.01
N ALA A 125 3.86 20.66 26.30
CA ALA A 125 3.43 19.48 25.58
C ALA A 125 2.74 18.56 26.59
N PRO A 126 1.51 18.09 26.31
CA PRO A 126 0.82 17.19 27.22
C PRO A 126 1.76 16.03 27.52
N LYS A 127 1.95 15.72 28.81
CA LYS A 127 2.86 14.66 29.24
C LYS A 127 2.48 13.39 28.48
N PRO A 128 3.38 12.80 27.67
CA PRO A 128 3.06 11.61 26.92
C PRO A 128 2.76 10.50 27.92
N ILE A 129 1.51 10.04 27.93
CA ILE A 129 1.11 8.82 28.63
C ILE A 129 1.76 7.70 27.83
N SER A 130 2.71 6.97 28.41
CA SER A 130 3.30 5.81 27.76
C SER A 130 2.28 4.67 27.76
N ILE A 131 1.63 4.46 26.61
CA ILE A 131 0.75 3.32 26.40
C ILE A 131 1.64 2.13 26.01
N CYS A 132 1.55 1.05 26.79
CA CYS A 132 2.25 -0.20 26.53
C CYS A 132 1.51 -0.99 25.45
N TYR A 133 2.03 -1.01 24.23
CA TYR A 133 1.44 -1.79 23.14
C TYR A 133 2.02 -3.21 23.11
N ILE A 134 1.18 -4.18 22.74
CA ILE A 134 1.59 -5.54 22.39
C ILE A 134 2.54 -5.48 21.19
N SER A 135 3.63 -6.26 21.20
CA SER A 135 4.54 -6.32 20.05
C SER A 135 3.85 -6.90 18.82
N ASP A 136 4.14 -6.35 17.64
CA ASP A 136 3.48 -6.76 16.38
C ASP A 136 3.70 -8.24 16.07
N ASN A 137 4.85 -8.81 16.46
CA ASN A 137 5.16 -10.24 16.27
C ASN A 137 4.21 -11.14 17.07
N LEU A 138 3.97 -10.85 18.36
CA LEU A 138 3.04 -11.63 19.18
C LEU A 138 1.62 -11.58 18.61
N MET A 139 1.24 -10.45 18.02
CA MET A 139 -0.07 -10.27 17.42
C MET A 139 -0.23 -11.04 16.11
N GLN A 140 0.79 -11.04 15.25
CA GLN A 140 0.81 -11.87 14.05
C GLN A 140 0.77 -13.36 14.39
N GLU A 141 1.55 -13.79 15.38
CA GLU A 141 1.52 -15.18 15.84
C GLU A 141 0.14 -15.56 16.40
N TYR A 142 -0.50 -14.63 17.11
CA TYR A 142 -1.84 -14.80 17.63
C TYR A 142 -2.86 -14.99 16.50
N ASP A 143 -2.84 -14.11 15.50
CA ASP A 143 -3.74 -14.17 14.34
C ASP A 143 -3.58 -15.47 13.57
N ARG A 144 -2.33 -15.89 13.34
CA ARG A 144 -2.01 -17.17 12.72
C ARG A 144 -2.66 -18.33 13.48
N LEU A 145 -2.53 -18.35 14.81
CA LEU A 145 -3.12 -19.41 15.62
C LEU A 145 -4.65 -19.40 15.61
N ILE A 146 -5.29 -18.23 15.56
CA ILE A 146 -6.75 -18.13 15.44
C ILE A 146 -7.24 -18.68 14.09
N LEU A 147 -6.55 -18.35 12.99
CA LEU A 147 -6.85 -18.90 11.67
C LEU A 147 -6.64 -20.42 11.63
N GLU A 148 -5.51 -20.91 12.17
CA GLU A 148 -5.22 -22.34 12.23
C GLU A 148 -6.27 -23.09 13.07
N LEU A 149 -6.75 -22.47 14.15
CA LEU A 149 -7.82 -23.03 14.99
C LEU A 149 -9.13 -23.16 14.22
N GLN A 150 -9.50 -22.17 13.41
CA GLN A 150 -10.70 -22.21 12.56
C GLN A 150 -10.59 -23.32 11.50
N GLU A 151 -9.44 -23.46 10.86
CA GLU A 151 -9.20 -24.53 9.87
C GLU A 151 -9.23 -25.92 10.52
N SER A 152 -8.82 -26.02 11.78
CA SER A 152 -8.69 -27.27 12.52
C SER A 152 -9.94 -27.66 13.32
N GLU A 153 -11.08 -26.97 13.18
CA GLU A 153 -12.29 -27.29 13.97
C GLU A 153 -12.77 -28.73 13.81
N SER A 154 -12.50 -29.36 12.67
CA SER A 154 -12.81 -30.77 12.43
C SER A 154 -11.80 -31.75 13.05
N ASP A 155 -10.58 -31.30 13.35
CA ASP A 155 -9.53 -32.08 14.01
C ASP A 155 -9.41 -31.66 15.48
N LYS A 156 -10.14 -32.37 16.34
CA LYS A 156 -10.19 -32.09 17.78
C LYS A 156 -8.81 -32.08 18.45
N ILE A 157 -7.88 -32.94 18.01
CA ILE A 157 -6.55 -33.05 18.63
C ILE A 157 -5.73 -31.81 18.26
N ARG A 158 -5.70 -31.45 16.98
CA ARG A 158 -5.00 -30.26 16.51
C ARG A 158 -5.60 -28.98 17.09
N ALA A 159 -6.94 -28.88 17.15
CA ALA A 159 -7.62 -27.75 17.77
C ALA A 159 -7.28 -27.58 19.26
N GLU A 160 -7.14 -28.67 20.02
CA GLU A 160 -6.73 -28.62 21.42
C GLU A 160 -5.27 -28.15 21.58
N GLU A 161 -4.37 -28.60 20.70
CA GLU A 161 -2.98 -28.14 20.69
C GLU A 161 -2.86 -26.64 20.38
N ILE A 162 -3.57 -26.17 19.34
CA ILE A 162 -3.59 -24.75 18.97
C ILE A 162 -4.18 -23.90 20.10
N THR A 163 -5.24 -24.39 20.74
CA THR A 163 -5.83 -23.74 21.90
C THR A 163 -4.82 -23.55 23.04
N LYS A 164 -4.00 -24.57 23.32
CA LYS A 164 -2.93 -24.48 24.33
C LYS A 164 -1.89 -23.43 23.93
N LYS A 165 -1.51 -23.35 22.65
CA LYS A 165 -0.59 -22.31 22.14
C LYS A 165 -1.16 -20.91 22.30
N ILE A 166 -2.45 -20.70 21.99
CA ILE A 166 -3.14 -19.41 22.19
C ILE A 166 -3.12 -19.01 23.67
N ILE A 167 -3.42 -19.94 24.58
CA ILE A 167 -3.38 -19.68 26.03
C ILE A 167 -1.97 -19.29 26.49
N ALA A 168 -0.93 -19.99 26.02
CA ALA A 168 0.46 -19.67 26.35
C ALA A 168 0.87 -18.29 25.82
N LEU A 169 0.51 -17.98 24.58
CA LEU A 169 0.80 -16.69 23.95
C LEU A 169 0.13 -15.53 24.70
N LYS A 170 -1.10 -15.71 25.18
CA LYS A 170 -1.78 -14.73 26.05
C LYS A 170 -1.03 -14.48 27.35
N GLN A 171 -0.51 -15.53 27.98
CA GLN A 171 0.27 -15.39 29.21
C GLN A 171 1.54 -14.58 28.95
N GLU A 172 2.18 -14.76 27.80
CA GLU A 172 3.34 -13.96 27.38
C GLU A 172 2.96 -12.51 27.10
N ILE A 173 1.85 -12.24 26.39
CA ILE A 173 1.33 -10.88 26.17
C ILE A 173 1.06 -10.18 27.51
N ALA A 174 0.35 -10.85 28.43
CA ALA A 174 0.03 -10.30 29.74
C ALA A 174 1.30 -10.06 30.59
N LYS A 175 2.33 -10.89 30.42
CA LYS A 175 3.63 -10.71 31.06
C LYS A 175 4.35 -9.48 30.50
N GLN A 176 4.42 -9.31 29.18
CA GLN A 176 5.02 -8.13 28.55
C GLN A 176 4.32 -6.83 28.96
N GLN A 177 2.99 -6.83 29.06
CA GLN A 177 2.22 -5.69 29.54
C GLN A 177 2.56 -5.33 30.99
N LYS A 178 2.67 -6.33 31.88
CA LYS A 178 3.07 -6.11 33.28
C LYS A 178 4.49 -5.59 33.39
N GLU A 179 5.43 -6.15 32.63
CA GLU A 179 6.81 -5.69 32.61
C GLU A 179 6.89 -4.25 32.14
N CYS A 180 6.16 -3.89 31.08
CA CYS A 180 6.09 -2.53 30.57
C CYS A 180 5.47 -1.54 31.57
N ALA A 181 4.41 -1.93 32.30
CA ALA A 181 3.79 -1.11 33.34
C ALA A 181 4.71 -0.84 34.54
N ASN A 182 5.67 -1.73 34.81
CA ASN A 182 6.57 -1.65 35.95
C ASN A 182 7.88 -0.89 35.66
N ILE A 183 8.13 -0.47 34.42
CA ILE A 183 9.32 0.32 34.08
C ILE A 183 9.18 1.70 34.75
N PRO A 184 10.04 2.06 35.72
CA PRO A 184 9.99 3.38 36.36
C PRO A 184 10.13 4.46 35.30
N GLN A 185 9.16 5.36 35.20
CA GLN A 185 9.25 6.52 34.32
C GLN A 185 10.58 7.23 34.59
N PRO A 186 11.43 7.46 33.57
CA PRO A 186 12.72 8.08 33.78
C PRO A 186 12.50 9.46 34.41
N THR A 187 12.89 9.57 35.68
CA THR A 187 12.90 10.84 36.40
C THR A 187 13.98 11.71 35.75
N THR A 188 13.54 12.74 35.03
CA THR A 188 14.39 13.67 34.25
C THR A 188 15.24 14.57 35.15
N THR A 189 16.16 14.01 35.93
CA THR A 189 17.06 14.80 36.79
C THR A 189 18.54 14.35 36.79
N SER A 190 18.98 13.48 35.89
CA SER A 190 20.41 13.14 35.81
C SER A 190 21.07 13.52 34.47
N LYS A 191 22.21 14.18 34.65
CA LYS A 191 23.17 14.71 33.68
C LYS A 191 23.57 13.64 32.64
N PRO A 192 23.85 14.00 31.37
CA PRO A 192 24.12 13.01 30.33
C PRO A 192 25.45 12.31 30.61
N VAL A 193 25.39 10.98 30.78
CA VAL A 193 26.56 10.11 30.72
C VAL A 193 26.58 9.47 29.33
N PRO A 194 27.70 9.55 28.58
CA PRO A 194 27.81 8.96 27.26
C PRO A 194 28.09 7.45 27.40
N LEU A 195 27.10 6.60 27.09
CA LEU A 195 27.27 5.16 27.01
C LEU A 195 26.48 4.58 25.85
N ALA A 196 27.22 3.88 24.98
CA ALA A 196 26.88 2.87 23.97
C ALA A 196 25.70 3.12 23.00
N PRO A 197 25.83 2.70 21.72
CA PRO A 197 24.72 2.77 20.78
C PRO A 197 23.54 1.94 21.31
N PRO A 198 22.34 2.53 21.44
CA PRO A 198 21.18 1.82 21.98
C PRO A 198 20.74 0.72 21.02
N ILE A 199 20.49 -0.46 21.57
CA ILE A 199 19.66 -1.48 20.92
C ILE A 199 18.30 -0.83 20.69
N ALA A 200 17.87 -0.75 19.42
CA ALA A 200 16.62 -0.13 19.02
C ALA A 200 15.43 -0.95 19.52
N ILE A 201 15.06 -0.73 20.79
CA ILE A 201 13.75 -1.12 21.31
C ILE A 201 12.78 -0.13 20.69
N ASN A 202 11.91 -0.60 19.78
CA ASN A 202 10.85 0.18 19.16
C ASN A 202 10.02 0.87 20.26
N LYS A 203 10.32 2.15 20.49
CA LYS A 203 9.71 2.94 21.54
C LYS A 203 8.26 3.22 21.14
N PRO A 204 7.27 2.95 22.00
CA PRO A 204 5.87 3.13 21.63
C PRO A 204 5.59 4.60 21.30
N ILE A 205 5.03 4.84 20.11
CA ILE A 205 4.59 6.16 19.66
C ILE A 205 3.20 6.40 20.26
N ALA A 206 3.09 7.35 21.17
CA ALA A 206 1.80 7.78 21.69
C ALA A 206 1.10 8.67 20.65
N VAL A 207 0.08 8.14 19.98
CA VAL A 207 -0.76 8.91 19.05
C VAL A 207 -1.92 9.49 19.85
N SER A 208 -1.92 10.82 20.08
CA SER A 208 -3.10 11.48 20.65
C SER A 208 -4.17 11.58 19.56
N ILE A 209 -5.19 10.72 19.63
CA ILE A 209 -6.30 10.75 18.68
C ILE A 209 -7.30 11.82 19.13
N ASN A 210 -7.39 12.91 18.38
CA ASN A 210 -8.44 13.91 18.57
C ASN A 210 -9.74 13.37 17.97
N ARG A 211 -10.57 12.73 18.80
CA ARG A 211 -11.85 12.13 18.37
C ARG A 211 -12.83 13.16 17.79
N CYS A 212 -12.71 14.44 18.13
CA CYS A 212 -13.56 15.47 17.51
C CYS A 212 -13.26 15.67 16.02
N ASN A 213 -12.03 15.40 15.58
CA ASN A 213 -11.69 15.45 14.15
C ASN A 213 -12.32 14.29 13.37
N GLU A 214 -12.63 13.17 14.04
CA GLU A 214 -13.28 12.02 13.42
C GLU A 214 -14.72 12.34 13.04
N VAL A 215 -15.43 13.24 13.75
CA VAL A 215 -16.83 13.60 13.45
C VAL A 215 -17.01 13.97 11.99
N THR A 216 -16.12 14.82 11.45
CA THR A 216 -16.17 15.23 10.04
C THR A 216 -15.88 14.06 9.10
N GLN A 217 -14.99 13.13 9.46
CA GLN A 217 -14.74 11.93 8.66
C GLN A 217 -15.99 11.05 8.59
N TRP A 218 -16.66 10.81 9.72
CA TRP A 218 -17.91 10.04 9.77
C TRP A 218 -19.04 10.70 8.95
N GLU A 219 -19.18 12.03 9.03
CA GLU A 219 -20.15 12.77 8.21
C GLU A 219 -19.86 12.64 6.71
N ASN A 220 -18.59 12.75 6.30
CA ASN A 220 -18.17 12.54 4.91
C ASN A 220 -18.45 11.11 4.43
N LYS A 221 -18.17 10.10 5.27
CA LYS A 221 -18.50 8.69 5.00
C LYS A 221 -20.00 8.51 4.76
N ILE A 222 -20.85 9.09 5.61
CA ILE A 222 -22.32 9.04 5.43
C ILE A 222 -22.74 9.68 4.09
N VAL A 223 -22.18 10.83 3.73
CA VAL A 223 -22.49 11.50 2.45
C VAL A 223 -22.13 10.62 1.26
N TYR A 224 -20.95 9.98 1.29
CA TYR A 224 -20.51 9.06 0.25
C TYR A 224 -21.47 7.87 0.08
N TYR A 225 -21.82 7.17 1.17
CA TYR A 225 -22.72 6.02 1.09
C TYR A 225 -24.16 6.40 0.74
N LYS A 226 -24.62 7.61 1.11
CA LYS A 226 -25.91 8.13 0.63
C LYS A 226 -25.91 8.34 -0.88
N LYS A 227 -24.79 8.77 -1.45
CA LYS A 227 -24.64 8.89 -2.91
C LYS A 227 -24.69 7.51 -3.59
N LEU A 228 -23.98 6.52 -3.04
CA LEU A 228 -24.05 5.14 -3.54
C LEU A 228 -25.47 4.58 -3.46
N ASN A 229 -26.18 4.78 -2.34
CA ASN A 229 -27.56 4.31 -2.18
C ASN A 229 -28.54 4.88 -3.22
N GLY A 230 -28.21 6.03 -3.82
CA GLY A 230 -28.97 6.66 -4.89
C GLY A 230 -28.75 6.06 -6.28
N LEU A 231 -27.76 5.18 -6.45
CA LEU A 231 -27.51 4.48 -7.71
C LEU A 231 -28.54 3.37 -7.96
N ASP A 232 -28.70 2.96 -9.21
CA ASP A 232 -29.48 1.76 -9.55
C ASP A 232 -28.71 0.47 -9.20
N ASP A 233 -29.41 -0.66 -9.16
CA ASP A 233 -28.84 -1.94 -8.73
C ASP A 233 -27.74 -2.46 -9.67
N ALA A 234 -27.75 -2.09 -10.96
CA ALA A 234 -26.72 -2.52 -11.89
C ALA A 234 -25.41 -1.76 -11.63
N ASP A 235 -25.48 -0.45 -11.37
CA ASP A 235 -24.32 0.36 -11.02
C ASP A 235 -23.79 0.03 -9.61
N LEU A 236 -24.67 -0.20 -8.62
CA LEU A 236 -24.25 -0.69 -7.30
C LEU A 236 -23.47 -2.01 -7.37
N LYS A 237 -23.91 -2.92 -8.25
CA LYS A 237 -23.24 -4.20 -8.45
C LYS A 237 -21.85 -4.04 -9.07
N LYS A 238 -21.62 -3.01 -9.90
CA LYS A 238 -20.27 -2.68 -10.42
C LYS A 238 -19.36 -2.19 -9.31
N GLU A 239 -19.89 -1.39 -8.39
CA GLU A 239 -19.17 -0.94 -7.19
C GLU A 239 -18.95 -2.07 -6.16
N GLY A 240 -19.59 -3.23 -6.36
CA GLY A 240 -19.42 -4.42 -5.52
C GLY A 240 -20.29 -4.44 -4.25
N PHE A 241 -21.36 -3.63 -4.23
CA PHE A 241 -22.28 -3.53 -3.09
C PHE A 241 -23.68 -4.02 -3.45
N ALA A 242 -24.35 -4.59 -2.45
CA ALA A 242 -25.80 -4.79 -2.49
C ALA A 242 -26.53 -3.63 -1.79
N ARG A 243 -27.78 -3.35 -2.17
CA ARG A 243 -28.55 -2.21 -1.63
C ARG A 243 -28.79 -2.35 -0.13
N ASP A 244 -29.15 -3.54 0.33
CA ASP A 244 -29.31 -3.89 1.74
C ASP A 244 -28.00 -3.75 2.53
N GLU A 245 -26.87 -4.06 1.91
CA GLU A 245 -25.53 -3.85 2.50
C GLU A 245 -25.27 -2.36 2.74
N ILE A 246 -25.61 -1.49 1.78
CA ILE A 246 -25.44 -0.04 1.91
C ILE A 246 -26.37 0.56 2.97
N GLU A 247 -27.63 0.13 3.02
CA GLU A 247 -28.57 0.57 4.05
C GLU A 247 -28.06 0.22 5.45
N LYS A 248 -27.53 -1.00 5.62
CA LYS A 248 -26.91 -1.43 6.87
C LYS A 248 -25.69 -0.57 7.23
N ILE A 249 -24.80 -0.31 6.26
CA ILE A 249 -23.63 0.57 6.46
C ILE A 249 -24.06 1.97 6.88
N LEU A 250 -25.09 2.54 6.26
CA LEU A 250 -25.60 3.88 6.62
C LEU A 250 -26.19 3.93 8.03
N GLN A 251 -26.88 2.88 8.46
CA GLN A 251 -27.40 2.75 9.82
C GLN A 251 -26.26 2.68 10.84
N ASP A 252 -25.28 1.80 10.60
CA ASP A 252 -24.11 1.63 11.46
C ASP A 252 -23.28 2.93 11.53
N LEU A 253 -23.10 3.62 10.39
CA LEU A 253 -22.40 4.91 10.31
C LEU A 253 -23.09 5.98 11.15
N SER A 254 -24.41 6.06 11.07
CA SER A 254 -25.20 7.05 11.81
C SER A 254 -25.12 6.79 13.32
N LEU A 255 -25.19 5.52 13.73
CA LEU A 255 -25.04 5.13 15.14
C LEU A 255 -23.63 5.42 15.67
N GLY A 256 -22.60 5.12 14.90
CA GLY A 256 -21.21 5.42 15.26
C GLY A 256 -20.94 6.93 15.35
N LEU A 257 -21.49 7.73 14.44
CA LEU A 257 -21.37 9.19 14.48
C LEU A 257 -21.94 9.77 15.79
N GLU A 258 -23.10 9.30 16.24
CA GLU A 258 -23.69 9.72 17.53
C GLU A 258 -22.79 9.35 18.72
N LYS A 259 -22.18 8.16 18.71
CA LYS A 259 -21.17 7.77 19.72
C LYS A 259 -19.95 8.69 19.71
N VAL A 260 -19.43 9.06 18.54
CA VAL A 260 -18.28 9.97 18.45
C VAL A 260 -18.65 11.39 18.87
N LYS A 261 -19.83 11.90 18.50
CA LYS A 261 -20.33 13.23 18.91
C LYS A 261 -20.50 13.35 20.42
N THR A 262 -21.04 12.33 21.07
CA THR A 262 -21.17 12.28 22.54
C THR A 262 -19.81 12.26 23.23
N GLN A 263 -18.86 11.45 22.74
CA GLN A 263 -17.48 11.43 23.26
C GLN A 263 -16.75 12.77 23.08
N CYS A 264 -16.91 13.42 21.94
CA CYS A 264 -16.34 14.74 21.66
C CYS A 264 -16.92 15.83 22.59
N SER A 265 -18.24 15.78 22.84
CA SER A 265 -18.91 16.74 23.74
C SER A 265 -18.37 16.63 25.18
N ASN A 266 -18.11 15.41 25.65
CA ASN A 266 -17.55 15.17 26.98
C ASN A 266 -16.10 15.67 27.13
N GLN A 267 -15.30 15.65 26.05
CA GLN A 267 -13.95 16.19 26.06
C GLN A 267 -13.95 17.72 26.16
N SER A 268 -14.90 18.39 25.52
CA SER A 268 -15.01 19.86 25.53
C SER A 268 -15.41 20.43 26.90
N GLY A 269 -16.03 19.62 27.77
CA GLY A 269 -16.49 20.05 29.10
C GLY A 269 -15.42 20.10 30.19
N THR A 270 -14.21 19.57 29.97
CA THR A 270 -13.18 19.37 31.02
C THR A 270 -12.02 20.38 30.92
N ILE A 271 -12.26 21.58 30.40
CA ILE A 271 -11.29 22.69 30.44
C ILE A 271 -11.66 23.63 31.60
N THR A 272 -11.58 23.14 32.84
CA THR A 272 -11.74 23.97 34.04
C THR A 272 -10.46 23.97 34.86
N ALA A 273 -9.82 25.14 34.89
CA ALA A 273 -8.76 25.62 35.78
C ALA A 273 -7.46 24.77 35.91
N PRO A 274 -6.28 25.32 35.55
CA PRO A 274 -5.00 24.68 35.81
C PRO A 274 -4.73 24.68 37.32
N GLY A 275 -4.80 23.52 37.99
CA GLY A 275 -4.39 23.45 39.40
C GLY A 275 -4.62 22.15 40.17
N VAL A 276 -5.51 21.25 39.74
CA VAL A 276 -5.81 20.05 40.54
C VAL A 276 -5.46 18.78 39.77
N ALA A 277 -4.41 18.10 40.21
CA ALA A 277 -4.03 16.78 39.72
C ALA A 277 -5.05 15.74 40.21
N ILE A 278 -6.08 15.48 39.41
CA ILE A 278 -7.06 14.43 39.69
C ILE A 278 -6.46 13.10 39.23
N SER A 279 -6.07 12.25 40.20
CA SER A 279 -5.57 10.89 39.98
C SER A 279 -6.70 9.89 39.65
N GLY A 280 -7.70 10.33 38.89
CA GLY A 280 -8.81 9.47 38.46
C GLY A 280 -8.38 8.62 37.28
N SER A 281 -8.42 7.30 37.43
CA SER A 281 -8.27 6.35 36.33
C SER A 281 -9.26 6.71 35.23
N VAL A 282 -8.76 7.24 34.11
CA VAL A 282 -9.56 7.50 32.92
C VAL A 282 -10.09 6.14 32.46
N SER A 283 -11.41 5.93 32.59
CA SER A 283 -12.08 4.78 32.00
C SER A 283 -11.78 4.78 30.51
N VAL A 284 -11.18 3.70 30.02
CA VAL A 284 -10.85 3.51 28.61
C VAL A 284 -12.12 3.70 27.81
N ALA A 285 -12.19 4.80 27.04
CA ALA A 285 -13.36 5.15 26.26
C ALA A 285 -13.62 4.05 25.23
N GLU A 286 -14.81 3.45 25.27
CA GLU A 286 -15.28 2.42 24.33
C GLU A 286 -14.85 2.81 22.90
N ILE A 287 -14.05 1.95 22.28
CA ILE A 287 -13.62 2.17 20.90
C ILE A 287 -14.81 1.91 19.98
N VAL A 288 -15.08 2.91 19.13
CA VAL A 288 -16.13 2.81 18.12
C VAL A 288 -15.61 1.94 16.99
N LYS A 289 -16.37 0.89 16.66
CA LYS A 289 -16.09 0.04 15.50
C LYS A 289 -16.05 0.88 14.22
N PRO A 290 -15.00 0.79 13.39
CA PRO A 290 -14.97 1.45 12.10
C PRO A 290 -16.01 0.79 11.19
N VAL A 291 -16.97 1.57 10.68
CA VAL A 291 -18.03 1.03 9.82
C VAL A 291 -17.61 1.04 8.36
N VAL A 292 -16.91 2.10 7.96
CA VAL A 292 -16.27 2.24 6.66
C VAL A 292 -14.81 2.42 6.95
N VAL A 293 -14.03 1.41 6.59
CA VAL A 293 -12.61 1.44 6.81
C VAL A 293 -11.98 2.31 5.73
N GLU A 294 -11.27 3.34 6.15
CA GLU A 294 -10.45 4.10 5.21
C GLU A 294 -9.14 3.37 4.99
N SER A 295 -8.46 2.86 6.00
CA SER A 295 -7.16 2.21 5.81
C SER A 295 -6.96 0.96 6.66
N GLY A 296 -6.00 0.12 6.26
CA GLY A 296 -5.65 -1.07 7.06
C GLY A 296 -5.19 -0.73 8.49
N GLN A 297 -4.60 0.44 8.71
CA GLN A 297 -4.19 0.91 10.03
C GLN A 297 -5.38 1.16 10.97
N GLU A 298 -6.52 1.63 10.45
CA GLU A 298 -7.76 1.81 11.23
C GLU A 298 -8.27 0.46 11.75
N ILE A 299 -8.28 -0.57 10.88
CA ILE A 299 -8.63 -1.94 11.28
C ILE A 299 -7.63 -2.47 12.31
N SER A 300 -6.34 -2.27 12.07
CA SER A 300 -5.29 -2.78 12.97
C SER A 300 -5.40 -2.14 14.36
N ALA A 301 -5.64 -0.84 14.44
CA ALA A 301 -5.84 -0.15 15.73
C ALA A 301 -7.10 -0.63 16.47
N TYR A 302 -8.21 -0.81 15.74
CA TYR A 302 -9.44 -1.37 16.29
C TYR A 302 -9.20 -2.79 16.83
N TYR A 303 -8.55 -3.63 16.02
CA TYR A 303 -8.27 -5.02 16.35
C TYR A 303 -7.37 -5.13 17.58
N LYS A 304 -6.26 -4.39 17.61
CA LYS A 304 -5.34 -4.29 18.75
C LYS A 304 -6.08 -4.01 20.05
N THR A 305 -6.94 -3.00 20.03
CA THR A 305 -7.66 -2.59 21.24
C THR A 305 -8.71 -3.62 21.66
N LYS A 306 -9.48 -4.16 20.72
CA LYS A 306 -10.45 -5.22 21.04
C LYS A 306 -9.78 -6.51 21.52
N LEU A 307 -8.61 -6.80 21.00
CA LEU A 307 -7.79 -7.92 21.47
C LEU A 307 -7.32 -7.69 22.92
N GLU A 308 -6.89 -6.48 23.26
CA GLU A 308 -6.54 -6.11 24.64
C GLU A 308 -7.73 -6.22 25.63
N GLU A 309 -8.92 -5.80 25.20
CA GLU A 309 -10.16 -5.95 25.97
C GLU A 309 -10.51 -7.43 26.23
N THR A 310 -10.48 -8.25 25.17
CA THR A 310 -10.86 -9.68 25.24
C THR A 310 -9.83 -10.54 25.98
N THR A 311 -8.54 -10.21 25.87
CA THR A 311 -7.47 -10.90 26.62
C THR A 311 -7.51 -10.61 28.11
N SER A 312 -8.11 -9.49 28.51
CA SER A 312 -8.26 -9.10 29.92
C SER A 312 -9.43 -9.80 30.63
N ALA A 313 -10.36 -10.41 29.91
CA ALA A 313 -11.45 -11.20 30.50
C ALA A 313 -10.90 -12.45 31.22
N LYS A 314 -11.70 -13.14 32.05
CA LYS A 314 -11.33 -14.43 32.67
C LYS A 314 -12.19 -15.56 32.11
N GLY A 315 -11.56 -16.61 31.54
CA GLY A 315 -12.22 -17.84 31.11
C GLY A 315 -11.82 -18.28 29.69
N GLY A 316 -11.12 -19.42 29.56
CA GLY A 316 -10.50 -19.85 28.30
C GLY A 316 -11.47 -20.05 27.13
N GLU A 317 -12.57 -20.79 27.34
CA GLU A 317 -13.49 -21.15 26.24
C GLU A 317 -14.32 -19.96 25.73
N LYS A 318 -14.94 -19.19 26.65
CA LYS A 318 -15.72 -18.00 26.27
C LYS A 318 -14.87 -16.97 25.52
N GLN A 319 -13.61 -16.81 25.93
CA GLN A 319 -12.68 -15.94 25.23
C GLN A 319 -12.38 -16.44 23.83
N ILE A 320 -12.17 -17.74 23.63
CA ILE A 320 -11.92 -18.29 22.28
C ILE A 320 -13.11 -17.96 21.36
N GLU A 321 -14.33 -18.08 21.87
CA GLU A 321 -15.53 -17.70 21.11
C GLU A 321 -15.57 -16.19 20.79
N GLU A 322 -15.30 -15.32 21.78
CA GLU A 322 -15.20 -13.88 21.57
C GLU A 322 -14.12 -13.50 20.55
N LEU A 323 -13.01 -14.25 20.51
CA LEU A 323 -11.93 -14.04 19.56
C LEU A 323 -12.28 -14.50 18.15
N LYS A 324 -13.03 -15.60 18.02
CA LYS A 324 -13.58 -16.00 16.72
C LYS A 324 -14.55 -14.96 16.19
N ILE A 325 -15.42 -14.43 17.06
CA ILE A 325 -16.34 -13.32 16.72
C ILE A 325 -15.53 -12.11 16.28
N LEU A 326 -14.50 -11.72 17.03
CA LEU A 326 -13.63 -10.61 16.68
C LEU A 326 -12.92 -10.84 15.34
N ARG A 327 -12.39 -12.04 15.08
CA ARG A 327 -11.73 -12.34 13.80
C ARG A 327 -12.71 -12.25 12.63
N ASN A 328 -13.91 -12.82 12.76
CA ASN A 328 -14.96 -12.70 11.74
C ASN A 328 -15.35 -11.24 11.50
N GLU A 329 -15.34 -10.43 12.56
CA GLU A 329 -15.57 -8.99 12.45
C GLU A 329 -14.47 -8.29 11.65
N ILE A 330 -13.19 -8.57 11.97
CA ILE A 330 -12.03 -8.04 11.23
C ILE A 330 -12.05 -8.50 9.77
N ASP A 331 -12.41 -9.76 9.50
CA ASP A 331 -12.54 -10.29 8.15
C ASP A 331 -13.61 -9.52 7.34
N GLY A 332 -14.72 -9.17 7.99
CA GLY A 332 -15.74 -8.30 7.42
C GLY A 332 -15.22 -6.89 7.11
N LEU A 333 -14.42 -6.31 8.00
CA LEU A 333 -13.79 -5.00 7.80
C LEU A 333 -12.78 -5.00 6.66
N ILE A 334 -11.95 -6.03 6.54
CA ILE A 334 -10.99 -6.21 5.44
C ILE A 334 -11.73 -6.39 4.11
N SER A 335 -12.80 -7.19 4.08
CA SER A 335 -13.66 -7.34 2.89
C SER A 335 -14.21 -5.98 2.44
N ASN A 336 -14.70 -5.18 3.39
CA ASN A 336 -15.22 -3.84 3.11
C ASN A 336 -14.12 -2.87 2.65
N LEU A 337 -12.91 -2.96 3.19
CA LEU A 337 -11.77 -2.17 2.74
C LEU A 337 -11.43 -2.48 1.28
N ILE A 338 -11.34 -3.76 0.91
CA ILE A 338 -11.10 -4.18 -0.47
C ILE A 338 -12.26 -3.71 -1.36
N LYS A 339 -13.52 -3.89 -0.95
CA LYS A 339 -14.71 -3.44 -1.70
C LYS A 339 -14.80 -1.92 -1.88
N SER A 340 -14.40 -1.13 -0.91
CA SER A 340 -14.55 0.34 -0.95
C SER A 340 -13.43 1.04 -1.72
N ARG A 341 -12.23 0.44 -1.81
CA ARG A 341 -11.10 1.06 -2.52
C ARG A 341 -10.93 0.55 -3.94
N LYS A 342 -10.65 1.46 -4.87
CA LYS A 342 -10.28 1.14 -6.25
C LYS A 342 -8.83 0.68 -6.35
N GLU A 343 -7.95 1.33 -5.59
CA GLU A 343 -6.53 1.02 -5.51
C GLU A 343 -6.18 0.80 -4.03
N LEU A 344 -5.46 -0.30 -3.75
CA LEU A 344 -5.12 -0.70 -2.39
C LEU A 344 -3.65 -1.13 -2.35
N GLU A 345 -2.87 -0.51 -1.48
CA GLU A 345 -1.51 -0.95 -1.22
C GLU A 345 -1.53 -2.23 -0.38
N VAL A 346 -0.81 -3.27 -0.83
CA VAL A 346 -0.76 -4.54 -0.10
C VAL A 346 -0.11 -4.38 1.28
N SER A 347 0.78 -3.40 1.42
CA SER A 347 1.41 -3.00 2.69
C SER A 347 0.39 -2.66 3.78
N GLU A 348 -0.77 -2.10 3.43
CA GLU A 348 -1.85 -1.79 4.39
C GLU A 348 -2.51 -3.06 4.93
N LEU A 349 -2.47 -4.16 4.17
CA LEU A 349 -3.08 -5.43 4.56
C LEU A 349 -2.13 -6.35 5.33
N ASN A 350 -0.81 -6.22 5.19
CA ASN A 350 0.16 -7.16 5.77
C ASN A 350 0.11 -7.29 7.30
N THR A 351 -0.45 -6.30 8.00
CA THR A 351 -0.64 -6.37 9.46
C THR A 351 -1.93 -7.07 9.88
N LEU A 352 -2.77 -7.44 8.91
CA LEU A 352 -4.12 -7.98 9.12
C LEU A 352 -4.30 -9.36 8.47
N VAL A 353 -3.58 -9.60 7.38
CA VAL A 353 -3.62 -10.85 6.61
C VAL A 353 -2.21 -11.36 6.33
N ASN A 354 -2.08 -12.68 6.27
CA ASN A 354 -0.80 -13.34 6.01
C ASN A 354 -0.52 -13.46 4.51
N GLU A 355 -1.57 -13.71 3.73
CA GLU A 355 -1.47 -13.94 2.29
C GLU A 355 -2.53 -13.17 1.52
N VAL A 356 -2.11 -12.47 0.47
CA VAL A 356 -3.01 -11.92 -0.54
C VAL A 356 -2.82 -12.66 -1.86
N LYS A 357 -3.88 -13.32 -2.34
CA LYS A 357 -3.89 -14.04 -3.61
C LYS A 357 -4.81 -13.34 -4.60
N VAL A 358 -4.24 -12.91 -5.72
CA VAL A 358 -5.02 -12.32 -6.83
C VAL A 358 -5.16 -13.37 -7.93
N SER A 359 -6.39 -13.63 -8.34
CA SER A 359 -6.72 -14.62 -9.37
C SER A 359 -7.83 -14.08 -10.29
N LYS A 360 -8.20 -14.83 -11.33
CA LYS A 360 -9.24 -14.39 -12.28
C LYS A 360 -10.53 -13.97 -11.57
N GLY A 361 -10.90 -12.70 -11.72
CA GLY A 361 -12.12 -12.10 -11.18
C GLY A 361 -12.22 -12.05 -9.65
N GLU A 362 -11.13 -12.27 -8.91
CA GLU A 362 -11.18 -12.39 -7.45
C GLU A 362 -9.86 -11.98 -6.78
N ILE A 363 -9.98 -11.25 -5.67
CA ILE A 363 -8.91 -10.99 -4.71
C ILE A 363 -9.25 -11.77 -3.44
N LYS A 364 -8.32 -12.61 -2.98
CA LYS A 364 -8.41 -13.29 -1.69
C LYS A 364 -7.36 -12.73 -0.73
N ALA A 365 -7.77 -12.48 0.50
CA ALA A 365 -6.89 -12.08 1.60
C ALA A 365 -7.15 -13.07 2.75
N ASP A 366 -6.24 -14.03 2.95
CA ASP A 366 -6.47 -15.25 3.72
C ASP A 366 -7.78 -15.97 3.29
N ASN A 367 -8.73 -16.11 4.22
CA ASN A 367 -10.04 -16.75 4.00
C ASN A 367 -11.09 -15.81 3.38
N ILE A 368 -10.75 -14.54 3.17
CA ILE A 368 -11.66 -13.50 2.70
C ILE A 368 -11.58 -13.45 1.19
N ALA A 369 -12.70 -13.66 0.50
CA ALA A 369 -12.74 -13.63 -0.96
C ALA A 369 -13.65 -12.51 -1.46
N VAL A 370 -13.10 -11.61 -2.28
CA VAL A 370 -13.83 -10.49 -2.89
C VAL A 370 -13.79 -10.64 -4.41
N LYS A 371 -14.96 -10.88 -5.01
CA LYS A 371 -15.12 -10.94 -6.47
C LYS A 371 -15.05 -9.55 -7.06
N THR A 372 -14.10 -9.32 -7.97
CA THR A 372 -13.86 -8.01 -8.58
C THR A 372 -13.02 -8.13 -9.83
N THR A 373 -13.20 -7.20 -10.77
CA THR A 373 -12.38 -7.10 -12.00
C THR A 373 -11.80 -5.71 -12.24
N GLU A 374 -12.05 -4.76 -11.35
CA GLU A 374 -11.73 -3.34 -11.56
C GLU A 374 -10.78 -2.79 -10.50
N LYS A 375 -10.49 -3.60 -9.48
CA LYS A 375 -9.66 -3.21 -8.34
C LYS A 375 -8.20 -3.52 -8.59
N ARG A 376 -7.34 -2.64 -8.10
CA ARG A 376 -5.90 -2.74 -8.27
C ARG A 376 -5.22 -2.89 -6.93
N MET A 377 -4.33 -3.87 -6.85
CA MET A 377 -3.41 -4.04 -5.74
C MET A 377 -2.06 -3.44 -6.13
N LEU A 378 -1.54 -2.53 -5.31
CA LEU A 378 -0.22 -1.92 -5.49
C LEU A 378 0.78 -2.70 -4.63
N VAL A 379 1.85 -3.19 -5.26
CA VAL A 379 2.92 -3.93 -4.59
C VAL A 379 4.27 -3.55 -5.18
N ASN A 380 5.33 -3.63 -4.39
CA ASN A 380 6.69 -3.40 -4.87
C ASN A 380 7.34 -4.73 -5.29
N ILE A 381 7.95 -4.77 -6.47
CA ILE A 381 8.87 -5.83 -6.88
C ILE A 381 10.27 -5.22 -6.91
N GLY A 382 11.11 -5.62 -5.96
CA GLY A 382 12.34 -4.87 -5.65
C GLY A 382 11.98 -3.43 -5.25
N ASP A 383 12.60 -2.45 -5.89
CA ASP A 383 12.35 -1.03 -5.63
C ASP A 383 11.26 -0.41 -6.54
N ARG A 384 10.56 -1.23 -7.34
CA ARG A 384 9.60 -0.74 -8.34
C ARG A 384 8.15 -1.08 -7.97
N PRO A 385 7.27 -0.07 -7.87
CA PRO A 385 5.84 -0.31 -7.68
C PRO A 385 5.21 -0.85 -8.96
N VAL A 386 4.38 -1.88 -8.82
CA VAL A 386 3.58 -2.47 -9.89
C VAL A 386 2.11 -2.53 -9.46
N SER A 387 1.21 -2.44 -10.44
CA SER A 387 -0.24 -2.55 -10.23
C SER A 387 -0.76 -3.90 -10.71
N ILE A 388 -1.52 -4.59 -9.88
CA ILE A 388 -2.05 -5.93 -10.14
C ILE A 388 -3.57 -5.87 -10.17
N GLU A 389 -4.17 -6.27 -11.28
CA GLU A 389 -5.61 -6.18 -11.52
C GLU A 389 -6.16 -7.56 -11.94
N PRO A 390 -7.14 -8.13 -11.22
CA PRO A 390 -7.83 -9.32 -11.67
C PRO A 390 -8.73 -8.98 -12.86
N THR A 391 -8.76 -9.82 -13.88
CA THR A 391 -9.70 -9.74 -15.00
C THR A 391 -10.56 -11.00 -15.05
N LEU A 392 -11.57 -11.05 -15.92
CA LEU A 392 -12.45 -12.23 -16.05
C LEU A 392 -11.70 -13.51 -16.42
N SER A 393 -10.59 -13.42 -17.15
CA SER A 393 -9.86 -14.58 -17.66
C SER A 393 -8.51 -14.82 -17.00
N GLN A 394 -7.85 -13.78 -16.49
CA GLN A 394 -6.47 -13.81 -16.01
C GLN A 394 -6.19 -12.67 -15.02
N VAL A 395 -4.97 -12.57 -14.53
CA VAL A 395 -4.46 -11.42 -13.78
C VAL A 395 -3.54 -10.60 -14.69
N LEU A 396 -3.68 -9.27 -14.60
CA LEU A 396 -2.88 -8.31 -15.34
C LEU A 396 -1.96 -7.55 -14.38
N ILE A 397 -0.66 -7.60 -14.61
CA ILE A 397 0.33 -6.79 -13.88
C ILE A 397 0.79 -5.67 -14.81
N ARG A 398 0.66 -4.42 -14.38
CA ARG A 398 1.05 -3.21 -15.11
C ARG A 398 2.35 -2.66 -14.53
N ASP A 399 3.35 -2.50 -15.38
CA ASP A 399 4.70 -2.08 -15.00
C ASP A 399 5.32 -1.19 -16.09
N LYS A 400 5.46 0.11 -15.82
CA LYS A 400 5.96 1.14 -16.75
C LYS A 400 5.40 1.05 -18.19
N GLY A 401 4.11 0.78 -18.32
CA GLY A 401 3.43 0.66 -19.62
C GLY A 401 3.50 -0.74 -20.26
N LEU A 402 4.23 -1.69 -19.65
CA LEU A 402 4.12 -3.10 -19.99
C LEU A 402 2.90 -3.72 -19.31
N GLU A 403 2.19 -4.54 -20.06
CA GLU A 403 1.10 -5.38 -19.59
C GLU A 403 1.58 -6.84 -19.53
N VAL A 404 1.74 -7.36 -18.31
CA VAL A 404 2.16 -8.73 -18.04
C VAL A 404 0.96 -9.58 -17.67
N LYS A 405 0.74 -10.66 -18.40
CA LYS A 405 -0.38 -11.60 -18.17
C LYS A 405 0.07 -12.76 -17.29
N THR A 406 -0.75 -13.15 -16.33
CA THR A 406 -0.50 -14.36 -15.50
C THR A 406 -1.82 -14.95 -15.02
N ASN A 407 -1.85 -16.22 -14.62
CA ASN A 407 -3.07 -16.88 -14.17
C ASN A 407 -3.48 -16.45 -12.76
N ALA A 408 -2.50 -16.35 -11.86
CA ALA A 408 -2.68 -15.97 -10.47
C ALA A 408 -1.33 -15.56 -9.87
N VAL A 409 -1.38 -14.66 -8.89
CA VAL A 409 -0.22 -14.26 -8.08
C VAL A 409 -0.55 -14.40 -6.60
N THR A 410 0.47 -14.69 -5.81
CA THR A 410 0.40 -14.73 -4.35
C THR A 410 1.39 -13.69 -3.81
N ILE A 411 0.96 -12.91 -2.84
CA ILE A 411 1.75 -11.88 -2.18
C ILE A 411 1.80 -12.22 -0.69
N LYS A 412 3.01 -12.47 -0.17
CA LYS A 412 3.27 -12.75 1.25
C LYS A 412 4.37 -11.83 1.72
N GLU A 413 4.16 -11.11 2.81
CA GLU A 413 5.19 -10.21 3.36
C GLU A 413 5.72 -9.20 2.31
N ASN A 414 4.83 -8.63 1.47
CA ASN A 414 5.18 -7.81 0.29
C ASN A 414 5.97 -8.52 -0.83
N VAL A 415 6.24 -9.81 -0.72
CA VAL A 415 6.94 -10.58 -1.75
C VAL A 415 5.93 -11.16 -2.73
N LEU A 416 6.03 -10.76 -3.99
CA LEU A 416 5.21 -11.31 -5.07
C LEU A 416 5.77 -12.65 -5.55
N SER A 417 4.88 -13.62 -5.74
CA SER A 417 5.20 -14.95 -6.23
C SER A 417 4.18 -15.45 -7.26
N VAL A 418 4.66 -16.31 -8.17
CA VAL A 418 3.85 -17.01 -9.18
C VAL A 418 4.16 -18.49 -9.10
N GLY A 419 3.13 -19.32 -8.89
CA GLY A 419 3.33 -20.75 -8.66
C GLY A 419 4.12 -21.08 -7.38
N GLY A 420 4.13 -20.16 -6.40
CA GLY A 420 4.95 -20.29 -5.20
C GLY A 420 6.43 -19.91 -5.40
N VAL A 421 6.84 -19.49 -6.59
CA VAL A 421 8.18 -18.99 -6.85
C VAL A 421 8.20 -17.47 -6.80
N GLU A 422 9.11 -16.92 -6.00
CA GLU A 422 9.33 -15.48 -5.83
C GLU A 422 9.76 -14.79 -7.14
N VAL A 423 9.23 -13.60 -7.36
CA VAL A 423 9.58 -12.69 -8.45
C VAL A 423 10.40 -11.54 -7.88
N LYS A 424 11.69 -11.47 -8.22
CA LYS A 424 12.62 -10.48 -7.65
C LYS A 424 12.83 -9.26 -8.54
N MET A 425 12.70 -9.44 -9.84
CA MET A 425 12.84 -8.37 -10.84
C MET A 425 11.53 -8.16 -11.57
N SER A 426 11.16 -6.90 -11.73
CA SER A 426 9.97 -6.50 -12.50
C SER A 426 10.18 -6.70 -14.01
N ALA A 427 9.11 -6.76 -14.79
CA ALA A 427 9.22 -6.97 -16.24
C ALA A 427 9.92 -5.81 -16.96
N SER A 428 9.70 -4.58 -16.50
CA SER A 428 10.38 -3.38 -17.01
C SER A 428 11.87 -3.44 -16.73
N GLU A 429 12.28 -3.92 -15.55
CA GLU A 429 13.69 -4.08 -15.20
C GLU A 429 14.37 -5.17 -16.04
N VAL A 430 13.71 -6.31 -16.24
CA VAL A 430 14.22 -7.39 -17.11
C VAL A 430 14.36 -6.92 -18.56
N THR A 431 13.37 -6.19 -19.09
CA THR A 431 13.41 -5.66 -20.46
C THR A 431 14.46 -4.57 -20.65
N GLU A 432 14.61 -3.66 -19.69
CA GLU A 432 15.69 -2.65 -19.65
C GLU A 432 17.07 -3.34 -19.63
N LYS A 433 17.26 -4.35 -18.78
CA LYS A 433 18.52 -5.10 -18.67
C LYS A 433 18.89 -5.82 -19.97
N LEU A 434 17.91 -6.39 -20.66
CA LEU A 434 18.11 -7.13 -21.91
C LEU A 434 18.06 -6.23 -23.15
N ASN A 435 17.75 -4.94 -23.00
CA ASN A 435 17.52 -3.99 -24.08
C ASN A 435 16.47 -4.49 -25.10
N LEU A 436 15.31 -4.94 -24.59
CA LEU A 436 14.21 -5.50 -25.38
C LEU A 436 12.97 -4.62 -25.31
N ALA A 437 12.21 -4.56 -26.40
CA ALA A 437 10.90 -3.91 -26.47
C ALA A 437 9.82 -4.94 -26.83
N PRO A 438 9.31 -5.72 -25.85
CA PRO A 438 8.32 -6.75 -26.12
C PRO A 438 6.95 -6.17 -26.46
N LYS A 439 6.21 -6.85 -27.34
CA LYS A 439 4.80 -6.53 -27.63
C LYS A 439 3.82 -7.08 -26.60
N SER A 440 4.18 -8.19 -25.97
CA SER A 440 3.42 -8.78 -24.88
C SER A 440 4.34 -9.59 -23.98
N VAL A 441 4.02 -9.60 -22.68
CA VAL A 441 4.75 -10.35 -21.67
C VAL A 441 3.78 -11.28 -20.94
N GLU A 442 4.18 -12.52 -20.72
CA GLU A 442 3.47 -13.49 -19.91
C GLU A 442 4.38 -13.96 -18.78
N LEU A 443 3.86 -14.00 -17.55
CA LEU A 443 4.58 -14.46 -16.36
C LEU A 443 3.96 -15.76 -15.86
N LYS A 444 4.77 -16.82 -15.81
CA LYS A 444 4.35 -18.16 -15.41
C LYS A 444 5.44 -18.85 -14.61
N GLU A 445 5.07 -19.92 -13.95
CA GLU A 445 6.03 -20.87 -13.38
C GLU A 445 6.46 -21.87 -14.46
N GLU A 446 7.76 -22.03 -14.68
CA GLU A 446 8.33 -23.04 -15.57
C GLU A 446 9.60 -23.62 -14.93
N ASN A 447 9.63 -24.94 -14.71
CA ASN A 447 10.75 -25.65 -14.06
C ASN A 447 11.13 -25.08 -12.68
N ALA A 448 10.14 -24.86 -11.81
CA ALA A 448 10.32 -24.26 -10.46
C ALA A 448 10.99 -22.88 -10.49
N LYS A 449 10.82 -22.13 -11.59
CA LYS A 449 11.24 -20.74 -11.74
C LYS A 449 10.07 -19.88 -12.18
N ALA A 450 10.02 -18.65 -11.70
CA ALA A 450 9.18 -17.62 -12.30
C ALA A 450 9.86 -17.11 -13.58
N VAL A 451 9.16 -17.20 -14.71
CA VAL A 451 9.72 -16.92 -16.05
C VAL A 451 8.82 -15.93 -16.79
N TYR A 452 9.45 -14.91 -17.37
CA TYR A 452 8.83 -13.98 -18.31
C TYR A 452 8.99 -14.48 -19.75
N ASP A 453 7.89 -14.86 -20.39
CA ASP A 453 7.81 -15.13 -21.83
C ASP A 453 7.51 -13.82 -22.58
N MET A 454 8.52 -13.24 -23.20
CA MET A 454 8.45 -11.98 -23.92
C MET A 454 8.34 -12.21 -25.43
N LYS A 455 7.20 -11.81 -26.02
CA LYS A 455 7.01 -11.84 -27.48
C LYS A 455 7.56 -10.56 -28.10
N ILE A 456 8.57 -10.68 -28.95
CA ILE A 456 9.29 -9.56 -29.58
C ILE A 456 9.14 -9.67 -31.08
N GLU A 457 8.88 -8.56 -31.75
CA GLU A 457 8.98 -8.49 -33.20
C GLU A 457 10.39 -8.09 -33.63
N GLU A 458 11.01 -8.92 -34.45
CA GLU A 458 12.33 -8.69 -35.02
C GLU A 458 12.18 -8.58 -36.53
N ARG A 459 12.64 -7.47 -37.10
CA ARG A 459 12.69 -7.29 -38.55
C ARG A 459 13.86 -8.10 -39.10
N ARG A 460 13.58 -8.92 -40.12
CA ARG A 460 14.53 -9.77 -40.83
C ARG A 460 14.29 -9.68 -42.34
N LYS A 461 15.11 -10.36 -43.13
CA LYS A 461 14.95 -10.51 -44.58
C LYS A 461 14.70 -11.97 -44.95
N LEU A 462 13.52 -12.28 -45.47
CA LEU A 462 13.19 -13.57 -46.06
C LEU A 462 13.98 -13.76 -47.36
N PHE A 463 14.66 -14.90 -47.50
CA PHE A 463 15.58 -15.22 -48.59
C PHE A 463 16.71 -14.18 -48.81
N GLY A 464 17.01 -13.33 -47.82
CA GLY A 464 18.09 -12.34 -47.89
C GLY A 464 17.70 -10.96 -48.43
N PHE A 465 16.50 -10.77 -48.98
CA PHE A 465 16.12 -9.49 -49.60
C PHE A 465 14.72 -8.98 -49.27
N ILE A 466 13.74 -9.83 -48.91
CA ILE A 466 12.37 -9.38 -48.65
C ILE A 466 12.20 -9.03 -47.16
N PRO A 467 11.98 -7.76 -46.78
CA PRO A 467 11.79 -7.39 -45.39
C PRO A 467 10.54 -8.08 -44.80
N PHE A 468 10.71 -8.73 -43.66
CA PHE A 468 9.67 -9.51 -42.99
C PHE A 468 9.83 -9.41 -41.47
N ASN A 469 8.73 -9.25 -40.73
CA ASN A 469 8.77 -9.22 -39.26
C ASN A 469 8.52 -10.63 -38.74
N ILE A 470 9.49 -11.19 -38.02
CA ILE A 470 9.30 -12.45 -37.31
C ILE A 470 8.93 -12.16 -35.86
N GLN A 471 8.11 -13.02 -35.26
CA GLN A 471 7.84 -13.00 -33.83
C GLN A 471 8.74 -14.02 -33.13
N LYS A 472 9.66 -13.55 -32.29
CA LYS A 472 10.49 -14.42 -31.43
C LYS A 472 9.98 -14.36 -30.00
N ILE A 473 10.14 -15.45 -29.26
CA ILE A 473 9.84 -15.53 -27.83
C ILE A 473 11.16 -15.63 -27.08
N VAL A 474 11.40 -14.70 -26.15
CA VAL A 474 12.54 -14.73 -25.24
C VAL A 474 12.00 -15.03 -23.85
N ALA A 475 12.41 -16.17 -23.29
CA ALA A 475 12.09 -16.55 -21.92
C ALA A 475 13.21 -16.06 -20.99
N ALA A 476 12.88 -15.22 -20.01
CA ALA A 476 13.85 -14.69 -19.05
C ALA A 476 13.46 -15.03 -17.61
N ASP A 477 14.45 -15.30 -16.77
CA ASP A 477 14.29 -15.62 -15.35
C ASP A 477 13.86 -14.36 -14.57
N ALA A 478 12.75 -14.43 -13.85
CA ALA A 478 12.22 -13.29 -13.10
C ALA A 478 13.00 -13.01 -11.79
N ALA A 479 13.94 -13.87 -11.40
CA ALA A 479 14.78 -13.65 -10.23
C ALA A 479 16.04 -12.82 -10.54
N ASN A 480 16.58 -12.93 -11.75
CA ASN A 480 17.86 -12.33 -12.12
C ASN A 480 17.90 -11.72 -13.54
N GLY A 481 16.83 -11.83 -14.33
CA GLY A 481 16.71 -11.27 -15.67
C GLY A 481 17.57 -11.95 -16.74
N ASN A 482 18.17 -13.11 -16.46
CA ASN A 482 18.97 -13.84 -17.45
C ASN A 482 18.05 -14.53 -18.47
N VAL A 483 18.47 -14.54 -19.73
CA VAL A 483 17.78 -15.29 -20.80
C VAL A 483 17.95 -16.78 -20.55
N LEU A 484 16.82 -17.50 -20.45
CA LEU A 484 16.78 -18.95 -20.29
C LEU A 484 16.69 -19.65 -21.64
N THR A 485 15.78 -19.18 -22.51
CA THR A 485 15.61 -19.73 -23.86
C THR A 485 15.22 -18.66 -24.86
N GLU A 486 15.64 -18.84 -26.10
CA GLU A 486 15.13 -18.09 -27.25
C GLU A 486 14.43 -19.06 -28.20
N ARG A 487 13.16 -18.81 -28.49
CA ARG A 487 12.37 -19.60 -29.43
C ARG A 487 12.07 -18.75 -30.66
N LEU A 488 12.59 -19.20 -31.78
CA LEU A 488 12.28 -18.65 -33.09
C LEU A 488 11.14 -19.45 -33.72
N PRO A 489 10.34 -18.85 -34.61
CA PRO A 489 9.35 -19.61 -35.37
C PRO A 489 10.07 -20.61 -36.27
N TRP A 490 9.40 -21.72 -36.59
CA TRP A 490 9.98 -22.82 -37.37
C TRP A 490 10.51 -22.38 -38.74
N TYR A 491 9.94 -21.35 -39.35
CA TYR A 491 10.36 -20.81 -40.66
C TYR A 491 11.54 -19.82 -40.56
N SER A 492 12.08 -19.57 -39.36
CA SER A 492 13.16 -18.59 -39.15
C SER A 492 14.46 -18.94 -39.90
N PHE A 493 14.69 -20.22 -40.23
CA PHE A 493 15.84 -20.63 -41.05
C PHE A 493 15.80 -20.07 -42.49
N LEU A 494 14.62 -19.66 -42.98
CA LEU A 494 14.45 -18.99 -44.28
C LEU A 494 14.77 -17.49 -44.23
N THR A 495 15.09 -16.97 -43.04
CA THR A 495 15.29 -15.55 -42.80
C THR A 495 16.72 -15.25 -42.38
N THR A 496 17.21 -14.09 -42.77
CA THR A 496 18.51 -13.53 -42.35
C THR A 496 18.27 -12.21 -41.65
N LYS A 497 19.15 -11.81 -40.73
CA LYS A 497 19.01 -10.50 -40.04
C LYS A 497 19.29 -9.34 -40.99
#